data_AF-A0A6J0M8B3-F1
#
_entry.id   AF-A0A6J0M8B3-F1
#
_cell.length_a   1.000
_cell.length_b   1.000
_cell.length_c   1.000
_cell.angle_alpha   90.00
_cell.angle_beta   90.00
_cell.angle_gamma   90.00
#
_symmetry.space_group_name_H-M   'P 1'
#
loop_
_entity.id
_entity.type
_entity.pdbx_description
1 polymer ?
#
loop_
_entity_poly.entity_id
_entity_poly.type
_entity_poly.pdbx_seq_one_letter_code
_entity_poly.pdbx_strand_id
1 'polypeptide(L)'
;MEFWGAKVKAGKTLKVKPGDNCLIHISQASLGKAEKGVSALLYATVDDKKLLLGTVSQDISFDHLLFDREFELSHSLDRGYVHFIGHQRNKKKRRANNESSKVSVSVKKSKPNTERSSLEELTKVCQSLVALLKSFPRKKDIPAILNKWERTRDSRWPLKRDSWRDKRPDNIPPQYVQSEGDCWAIAFYRQWSTRAKSKGASRPELTLEKLKSGVSFRYRTGDGQLGKLDDAVEFMKNEHYVDEMFIHVKPSGDSEDDKFERLIEHLLIDGPVAVSFDYFPSYRTSEGRILSPTLTERLRNSYEHTAGKHVGLLMGSGIELVDGEPKHFWDIYESRGSAYRDCGFDKLARHEGLILEATEMRL
;
A
#
# COMPACT_ATOMS: atom_id res chain seq x y z
N MET A 1 20.57 -1.45 8.63
CA MET A 1 21.12 -1.35 7.26
C MET A 1 22.61 -1.44 7.40
N GLU A 2 23.25 -2.29 6.62
CA GLU A 2 24.70 -2.46 6.68
C GLU A 2 25.35 -1.71 5.53
N PHE A 3 26.49 -1.08 5.79
CA PHE A 3 27.28 -0.44 4.74
C PHE A 3 27.70 -1.48 3.71
N TRP A 4 27.56 -1.13 2.43
CA TRP A 4 28.04 -1.93 1.31
C TRP A 4 28.96 -1.08 0.46
N GLY A 5 30.10 -1.65 0.07
CA GLY A 5 31.09 -0.97 -0.75
C GLY A 5 31.81 -1.95 -1.66
N ALA A 6 32.04 -1.53 -2.90
CA ALA A 6 32.69 -2.32 -3.92
C ALA A 6 33.72 -1.48 -4.69
N LYS A 7 34.78 -2.13 -5.15
CA LYS A 7 35.82 -1.54 -5.98
C LYS A 7 35.95 -2.32 -7.27
N VAL A 8 35.79 -1.65 -8.40
CA VAL A 8 35.93 -2.25 -9.74
C VAL A 8 37.16 -1.64 -10.39
N LYS A 9 38.10 -2.47 -10.87
CA LYS A 9 39.32 -2.03 -11.56
C LYS A 9 39.08 -1.92 -13.07
N ALA A 10 39.86 -1.08 -13.74
CA ALA A 10 39.90 -1.00 -15.20
C ALA A 10 40.04 -2.38 -15.87
N GLY A 11 39.23 -2.60 -16.91
CA GLY A 11 39.19 -3.85 -17.66
C GLY A 11 38.62 -5.06 -16.89
N LYS A 12 38.06 -4.88 -15.69
CA LYS A 12 37.44 -5.94 -14.90
C LYS A 12 35.95 -5.67 -14.68
N THR A 13 35.19 -6.76 -14.56
CA THR A 13 33.82 -6.74 -14.07
C THR A 13 33.80 -7.24 -12.63
N LEU A 14 32.84 -6.76 -11.83
CA LEU A 14 32.59 -7.28 -10.49
C LEU A 14 31.20 -7.89 -10.44
N LYS A 15 31.16 -9.20 -10.31
CA LYS A 15 29.94 -9.95 -10.11
C LYS A 15 29.53 -9.90 -8.64
N VAL A 16 28.30 -9.47 -8.38
CA VAL A 16 27.73 -9.31 -7.05
C VAL A 16 26.49 -10.17 -6.95
N LYS A 17 26.50 -11.09 -5.98
CA LYS A 17 25.32 -11.86 -5.58
C LYS A 17 24.80 -11.27 -4.27
N PRO A 18 23.66 -10.56 -4.27
CA PRO A 18 22.96 -10.27 -3.03
C PRO A 18 22.70 -11.58 -2.27
N GLY A 19 22.88 -11.59 -0.95
CA GLY A 19 22.53 -12.75 -0.14
C GLY A 19 21.05 -13.12 -0.26
N ASP A 20 20.68 -14.34 0.15
CA ASP A 20 19.29 -14.78 0.13
C ASP A 20 18.40 -13.80 0.90
N ASN A 21 17.37 -13.31 0.22
CA ASN A 21 16.47 -12.30 0.78
C ASN A 21 17.21 -10.99 1.15
N CYS A 22 18.23 -10.58 0.40
CA CYS A 22 18.95 -9.31 0.57
C CYS A 22 18.72 -8.39 -0.64
N LEU A 23 18.79 -7.08 -0.40
CA LEU A 23 18.74 -6.03 -1.42
C LEU A 23 19.99 -5.15 -1.26
N ILE A 24 20.68 -4.86 -2.37
CA ILE A 24 21.81 -3.93 -2.40
C ILE A 24 21.34 -2.63 -3.06
N HIS A 25 21.42 -1.53 -2.32
CA HIS A 25 21.26 -0.18 -2.82
C HIS A 25 22.63 0.42 -3.09
N ILE A 26 22.87 0.91 -4.30
CA ILE A 26 24.06 1.68 -4.65
C ILE A 26 23.65 3.14 -4.73
N SER A 27 24.14 3.97 -3.81
CA SER A 27 23.77 5.38 -3.72
C SER A 27 24.78 6.29 -4.41
N GLN A 28 26.04 5.85 -4.56
CA GLN A 28 27.08 6.68 -5.16
C GLN A 28 28.15 5.84 -5.84
N ALA A 29 28.75 6.40 -6.87
CA ALA A 29 30.02 5.93 -7.42
C ALA A 29 31.03 7.07 -7.53
N SER A 30 32.32 6.76 -7.36
CA SER A 30 33.40 7.73 -7.49
C SER A 30 34.64 7.15 -8.14
N LEU A 31 35.36 8.00 -8.87
CA LEU A 31 36.65 7.67 -9.45
C LEU A 31 37.72 7.59 -8.36
N GLY A 32 38.45 6.49 -8.33
CA GLY A 32 39.63 6.36 -7.51
C GLY A 32 40.84 7.03 -8.14
N LYS A 33 41.48 7.99 -7.42
CA LYS A 33 42.71 8.71 -7.83
C LYS A 33 42.87 8.81 -9.35
N ALA A 34 41.94 9.51 -10.00
CA ALA A 34 42.00 9.76 -11.44
C ALA A 34 42.71 11.10 -11.71
N GLU A 35 43.36 11.21 -12.87
CA GLU A 35 43.89 12.48 -13.36
C GLU A 35 42.73 13.47 -13.64
N LYS A 36 42.98 14.77 -13.45
CA LYS A 36 41.96 15.81 -13.68
C LYS A 36 41.49 15.76 -15.13
N GLY A 37 40.18 15.67 -15.35
CA GLY A 37 39.55 15.67 -16.68
C GLY A 37 39.20 14.29 -17.25
N VAL A 38 39.49 13.21 -16.52
CA VAL A 38 39.10 11.85 -16.91
C VAL A 38 37.64 11.58 -16.50
N SER A 39 36.83 11.06 -17.41
CA SER A 39 35.48 10.58 -17.13
C SER A 39 35.31 9.12 -17.52
N ALA A 40 34.36 8.44 -16.88
CA ALA A 40 34.06 7.03 -17.12
C ALA A 40 32.57 6.81 -17.29
N LEU A 41 32.20 5.96 -18.24
CA LEU A 41 30.87 5.39 -18.32
C LEU A 41 30.78 4.21 -17.36
N LEU A 42 29.72 4.18 -16.56
CA LEU A 42 29.43 3.13 -15.59
C LEU A 42 28.32 2.23 -16.11
N TYR A 43 28.46 0.92 -15.93
CA TYR A 43 27.50 -0.05 -16.40
C TYR A 43 27.12 -1.06 -15.31
N ALA A 44 25.88 -1.52 -15.36
CA ALA A 44 25.42 -2.72 -14.68
C ALA A 44 24.92 -3.74 -15.70
N THR A 45 25.29 -5.00 -15.54
CA THR A 45 24.73 -6.11 -16.33
C THR A 45 23.83 -6.94 -15.43
N VAL A 46 22.58 -7.13 -15.83
CA VAL A 46 21.58 -7.94 -15.11
C VAL A 46 20.88 -8.82 -16.13
N ASP A 47 20.77 -10.13 -15.87
CA ASP A 47 20.12 -11.09 -16.76
C ASP A 47 20.64 -10.96 -18.22
N ASP A 48 21.97 -10.90 -18.37
CA ASP A 48 22.73 -10.71 -19.63
C ASP A 48 22.45 -9.40 -20.39
N LYS A 49 21.75 -8.44 -19.76
CA LYS A 49 21.49 -7.10 -20.33
C LYS A 49 22.40 -6.07 -19.70
N LYS A 50 23.26 -5.46 -20.51
CA LYS A 50 24.17 -4.38 -20.09
C LYS A 50 23.46 -3.03 -20.18
N LEU A 51 23.32 -2.35 -19.04
CA LEU A 51 22.67 -1.05 -18.87
C LEU A 51 23.71 0.02 -18.56
N LEU A 52 23.61 1.18 -19.20
CA LEU A 52 24.39 2.37 -18.86
C LEU A 52 23.78 3.04 -17.63
N LEU A 53 24.56 3.18 -16.56
CA LEU A 53 24.15 3.82 -15.31
C LEU A 53 24.39 5.33 -15.33
N GLY A 54 25.42 5.78 -16.04
CA GLY A 54 25.76 7.20 -16.15
C GLY A 54 27.24 7.43 -16.45
N THR A 55 27.62 8.70 -16.50
CA THR A 55 29.00 9.16 -16.68
C THR A 55 29.50 9.79 -15.39
N VAL A 56 30.67 9.38 -14.91
CA VAL A 56 31.31 9.91 -13.70
C VAL A 56 32.62 10.62 -14.04
N SER A 57 32.82 11.85 -13.55
CA SER A 57 34.07 12.64 -13.71
C SER A 57 34.83 12.86 -12.40
N GLN A 58 34.15 12.77 -11.26
CA GLN A 58 34.75 12.64 -9.93
C GLN A 58 33.88 11.68 -9.11
N ASP A 59 32.62 12.03 -8.96
CA ASP A 59 31.58 11.22 -8.34
C ASP A 59 30.22 11.43 -9.03
N ILE A 60 29.33 10.48 -8.81
CA ILE A 60 27.95 10.50 -9.28
C ILE A 60 27.08 9.90 -8.18
N SER A 61 26.02 10.59 -7.84
CA SER A 61 24.98 10.06 -6.96
C SER A 61 23.91 9.38 -7.79
N PHE A 62 23.42 8.26 -7.31
CA PHE A 62 22.28 7.56 -7.88
C PHE A 62 21.12 7.68 -6.91
N ASP A 63 20.01 8.24 -7.38
CA ASP A 63 18.82 8.33 -6.54
C ASP A 63 18.16 6.96 -6.37
N HIS A 64 18.26 6.06 -7.38
CA HIS A 64 17.38 4.88 -7.49
C HIS A 64 18.05 3.61 -8.08
N LEU A 65 19.27 3.25 -7.65
CA LEU A 65 19.96 2.04 -8.17
C LEU A 65 19.92 0.86 -7.18
N LEU A 66 18.96 -0.05 -7.38
CA LEU A 66 18.67 -1.18 -6.49
C LEU A 66 18.85 -2.52 -7.21
N PHE A 67 19.53 -3.46 -6.56
CA PHE A 67 19.71 -4.82 -7.05
C PHE A 67 19.21 -5.86 -6.05
N ASP A 68 18.30 -6.69 -6.52
CA ASP A 68 17.58 -7.68 -5.73
C ASP A 68 17.87 -9.13 -6.15
N ARG A 69 18.75 -9.26 -7.14
CA ARG A 69 19.25 -10.46 -7.80
C ARG A 69 20.70 -10.24 -8.22
N GLU A 70 21.34 -11.26 -8.77
CA GLU A 70 22.71 -11.17 -9.27
C GLU A 70 22.89 -10.07 -10.33
N PHE A 71 23.99 -9.33 -10.23
CA PHE A 71 24.35 -8.28 -11.19
C PHE A 71 25.87 -8.15 -11.32
N GLU A 72 26.33 -7.52 -12.41
CA GLU A 72 27.75 -7.26 -12.65
C GLU A 72 28.01 -5.77 -12.87
N LEU A 73 28.94 -5.18 -12.12
CA LEU A 73 29.38 -3.80 -12.28
C LEU A 73 30.61 -3.72 -13.17
N SER A 74 30.65 -2.72 -14.05
CA SER A 74 31.82 -2.44 -14.90
C SER A 74 31.91 -0.96 -15.28
N HIS A 75 33.05 -0.54 -15.83
CA HIS A 75 33.27 0.85 -16.26
C HIS A 75 34.21 0.95 -17.48
N SER A 76 34.25 2.11 -18.12
CA SER A 76 35.03 2.34 -19.36
C SER A 76 36.46 2.86 -19.17
N LEU A 77 36.94 3.10 -17.95
CA LEU A 77 38.34 3.54 -17.76
C LEU A 77 39.35 2.51 -18.26
N ASP A 78 40.39 3.00 -18.92
CA ASP A 78 41.56 2.21 -19.32
C ASP A 78 42.53 1.93 -18.16
N ARG A 79 42.58 2.85 -17.17
CA ARG A 79 43.43 2.76 -15.97
C ARG A 79 42.68 3.29 -14.75
N GLY A 80 42.99 2.76 -13.57
CA GLY A 80 42.37 3.16 -12.31
C GLY A 80 41.24 2.24 -11.86
N TYR A 81 40.32 2.77 -11.05
CA TYR A 81 39.21 2.02 -10.48
C TYR A 81 38.04 2.96 -10.12
N VAL A 82 36.83 2.38 -10.03
CA VAL A 82 35.63 3.05 -9.51
C VAL A 82 35.25 2.41 -8.18
N HIS A 83 34.95 3.26 -7.19
CA HIS A 83 34.30 2.84 -5.96
C HIS A 83 32.79 3.00 -6.09
N PHE A 84 32.04 1.96 -5.74
CA PHE A 84 30.59 2.01 -5.57
C PHE A 84 30.30 1.87 -4.09
N ILE A 85 29.42 2.69 -3.56
CA ILE A 85 29.00 2.61 -2.16
C ILE A 85 27.48 2.65 -2.05
N GLY A 86 26.99 2.11 -0.95
CA GLY A 86 25.59 2.20 -0.55
C GLY A 86 25.31 1.28 0.63
N HIS A 87 24.17 0.60 0.60
CA HIS A 87 23.69 -0.15 1.76
C HIS A 87 23.08 -1.50 1.35
N GLN A 88 23.32 -2.52 2.16
CA GLN A 88 22.66 -3.82 2.06
C GLN A 88 21.63 -4.00 3.18
N ARG A 89 20.51 -4.65 2.87
CA ARG A 89 19.47 -4.98 3.85
C ARG A 89 18.79 -6.30 3.55
N ASN A 90 18.57 -7.09 4.59
CA ASN A 90 17.69 -8.25 4.54
C ASN A 90 16.25 -7.78 4.27
N LYS A 91 15.69 -8.20 3.12
CA LYS A 91 14.25 -8.26 2.86
C LYS A 91 13.62 -8.99 4.07
N LYS A 92 12.51 -8.48 4.61
CA LYS A 92 11.85 -9.13 5.76
C LYS A 92 11.35 -10.50 5.30
N LYS A 93 11.70 -11.58 6.01
CA LYS A 93 11.11 -12.91 5.76
C LYS A 93 9.61 -12.80 5.96
N ARG A 94 8.82 -13.05 4.91
CA ARG A 94 7.44 -13.52 5.11
C ARG A 94 7.57 -14.81 5.93
N ARG A 95 7.05 -14.83 7.16
CA ARG A 95 6.82 -16.10 7.84
C ARG A 95 5.78 -16.84 7.01
N ALA A 96 6.25 -17.71 6.11
CA ALA A 96 5.42 -18.80 5.65
C ALA A 96 5.08 -19.59 6.92
N ASN A 97 3.82 -19.53 7.36
CA ASN A 97 3.28 -20.52 8.28
C ASN A 97 3.33 -21.87 7.55
N ASN A 98 4.49 -22.50 7.55
CA ASN A 98 4.64 -23.91 7.31
C ASN A 98 4.30 -24.60 8.63
N GLU A 99 3.01 -24.77 8.91
CA GLU A 99 2.57 -25.89 9.74
C GLU A 99 2.72 -27.17 8.91
N SER A 100 3.97 -27.59 8.74
CA SER A 100 4.34 -28.96 8.43
C SER A 100 4.93 -29.54 9.70
N SER A 101 4.05 -29.85 10.65
CA SER A 101 4.40 -30.68 11.80
C SER A 101 4.73 -32.08 11.29
N LYS A 102 6.02 -32.34 11.02
CA LYS A 102 6.54 -33.70 10.85
C LYS A 102 6.45 -34.41 12.21
N VAL A 103 5.31 -35.03 12.48
CA VAL A 103 5.21 -36.07 13.50
C VAL A 103 5.77 -37.35 12.88
N SER A 104 6.97 -37.74 13.29
CA SER A 104 7.50 -39.08 13.03
C SER A 104 6.69 -40.08 13.85
N VAL A 105 5.69 -40.71 13.23
CA VAL A 105 4.96 -41.82 13.83
C VAL A 105 5.80 -43.09 13.65
N SER A 106 6.36 -43.62 14.74
CA SER A 106 6.87 -44.98 14.75
C SER A 106 5.71 -45.96 14.66
N VAL A 107 5.55 -46.65 13.53
CA VAL A 107 4.50 -47.65 13.34
C VAL A 107 4.87 -48.92 14.13
N LYS A 108 4.19 -49.14 15.25
CA LYS A 108 4.11 -50.47 15.87
C LYS A 108 3.16 -51.31 15.02
N LYS A 109 3.66 -52.43 14.47
CA LYS A 109 2.86 -53.42 13.74
C LYS A 109 1.69 -53.89 14.61
N SER A 110 0.46 -53.65 14.17
CA SER A 110 -0.74 -54.24 14.74
C SER A 110 -1.42 -55.16 13.71
N LYS A 111 -2.27 -56.07 14.19
CA LYS A 111 -2.78 -57.25 13.47
C LYS A 111 -3.71 -56.88 12.28
N PRO A 112 -3.84 -57.76 11.26
CA PRO A 112 -4.32 -57.41 9.92
C PRO A 112 -5.80 -57.03 9.79
N ASN A 113 -6.62 -57.24 10.83
CA ASN A 113 -8.08 -57.03 10.76
C ASN A 113 -8.56 -55.62 11.16
N THR A 114 -7.71 -54.79 11.77
CA THR A 114 -8.08 -53.42 12.17
C THR A 114 -7.75 -52.38 11.07
N GLU A 115 -6.77 -52.67 10.20
CA GLU A 115 -6.38 -51.77 9.10
C GLU A 115 -7.47 -51.62 8.01
N ARG A 116 -8.24 -52.68 7.73
CA ARG A 116 -9.28 -52.66 6.68
C ARG A 116 -10.40 -51.65 6.96
N SER A 117 -10.86 -51.58 8.22
CA SER A 117 -11.87 -50.61 8.68
C SER A 117 -11.36 -49.17 8.56
N SER A 118 -10.10 -48.91 8.94
CA SER A 118 -9.50 -47.58 8.86
C SER A 118 -9.25 -47.11 7.43
N LEU A 119 -8.97 -48.04 6.50
CA LEU A 119 -8.76 -47.74 5.09
C LEU A 119 -10.08 -47.42 4.38
N GLU A 120 -11.17 -48.11 4.73
CA GLU A 120 -12.52 -47.82 4.23
C GLU A 120 -13.03 -46.46 4.71
N GLU A 121 -12.77 -46.10 5.96
CA GLU A 121 -13.09 -44.78 6.51
C GLU A 121 -12.29 -43.66 5.83
N LEU A 122 -10.97 -43.83 5.67
CA LEU A 122 -10.14 -42.89 4.92
C LEU A 122 -10.61 -42.73 3.47
N THR A 123 -10.99 -43.84 2.82
CA THR A 123 -11.51 -43.81 1.46
C THR A 123 -12.82 -43.03 1.37
N LYS A 124 -13.74 -43.22 2.34
CA LYS A 124 -14.97 -42.43 2.45
C LYS A 124 -14.69 -40.94 2.63
N VAL A 125 -13.77 -40.58 3.54
CA VAL A 125 -13.40 -39.17 3.78
C VAL A 125 -12.82 -38.54 2.51
N CYS A 126 -11.91 -39.24 1.82
CA CYS A 126 -11.35 -38.77 0.55
C CYS A 126 -12.42 -38.62 -0.54
N GLN A 127 -13.36 -39.57 -0.66
CA GLN A 127 -14.46 -39.48 -1.62
C GLN A 127 -15.39 -38.29 -1.32
N SER A 128 -15.71 -38.05 -0.05
CA SER A 128 -16.49 -36.89 0.39
C SER A 128 -15.77 -35.57 0.10
N LEU A 129 -14.46 -35.50 0.35
CA LEU A 129 -13.64 -34.32 0.01
C LEU A 129 -13.59 -34.08 -1.50
N VAL A 130 -13.45 -35.12 -2.33
CA VAL A 130 -13.45 -34.99 -3.80
C VAL A 130 -14.82 -34.55 -4.31
N ALA A 131 -15.92 -35.06 -3.75
CA ALA A 131 -17.27 -34.62 -4.10
C ALA A 131 -17.49 -33.15 -3.71
N LEU A 132 -17.01 -32.75 -2.52
CA LEU A 132 -17.06 -31.36 -2.05
C LEU A 132 -16.24 -30.45 -2.98
N LEU A 133 -15.01 -30.85 -3.32
CA LEU A 133 -14.12 -30.13 -4.25
C LEU A 133 -14.73 -29.95 -5.65
N LYS A 134 -15.51 -30.93 -6.13
CA LYS A 134 -16.27 -30.81 -7.40
C LYS A 134 -17.46 -29.85 -7.31
N SER A 135 -18.01 -29.66 -6.12
CA SER A 135 -19.09 -28.70 -5.86
C SER A 135 -18.61 -27.27 -5.64
N PHE A 136 -17.31 -27.08 -5.38
CA PHE A 136 -16.73 -25.75 -5.24
C PHE A 136 -16.71 -25.02 -6.59
N PRO A 137 -17.07 -23.73 -6.61
CA PRO A 137 -16.92 -22.88 -7.78
C PRO A 137 -15.48 -22.91 -8.29
N ARG A 138 -15.31 -23.12 -9.60
CA ARG A 138 -14.02 -22.93 -10.28
C ARG A 138 -13.86 -21.46 -10.64
N LYS A 139 -12.63 -21.02 -10.93
CA LYS A 139 -12.35 -19.63 -11.35
C LYS A 139 -13.25 -19.12 -12.47
N LYS A 140 -13.59 -19.99 -13.43
CA LYS A 140 -14.53 -19.70 -14.54
C LYS A 140 -15.98 -19.45 -14.10
N ASP A 141 -16.37 -19.94 -12.92
CA ASP A 141 -17.72 -19.81 -12.36
C ASP A 141 -17.86 -18.50 -11.56
N ILE A 142 -16.74 -17.87 -11.15
CA ILE A 142 -16.70 -16.63 -10.36
C ILE A 142 -17.48 -15.47 -11.01
N PRO A 143 -17.36 -15.20 -12.33
CA PRO A 143 -18.12 -14.11 -12.95
C PRO A 143 -19.64 -14.31 -12.89
N ALA A 144 -20.12 -15.54 -13.11
CA ALA A 144 -21.55 -15.85 -13.07
C ALA A 144 -22.10 -15.75 -11.63
N ILE A 145 -21.30 -16.16 -10.65
CA ILE A 145 -21.63 -16.05 -9.22
C ILE A 145 -21.75 -14.58 -8.80
N LEU A 146 -20.79 -13.73 -9.17
CA LEU A 146 -20.84 -12.30 -8.90
C LEU A 146 -22.02 -11.59 -9.59
N ASN A 147 -22.30 -11.92 -10.85
CA ASN A 147 -23.47 -11.37 -11.56
C ASN A 147 -24.81 -11.82 -10.92
N LYS A 148 -24.86 -13.04 -10.37
CA LYS A 148 -26.02 -13.49 -9.60
C LYS A 148 -26.18 -12.70 -8.30
N TRP A 149 -25.07 -12.30 -7.66
CA TRP A 149 -25.07 -11.50 -6.44
C TRP A 149 -25.55 -10.05 -6.68
N GLU A 150 -25.25 -9.45 -7.84
CA GLU A 150 -25.75 -8.12 -8.21
C GLU A 150 -27.29 -8.06 -8.36
N ARG A 151 -27.94 -9.20 -8.69
CA ARG A 151 -29.37 -9.23 -9.06
C ARG A 151 -30.33 -9.46 -7.90
N THR A 152 -29.87 -9.77 -6.70
CA THR A 152 -30.75 -10.03 -5.55
C THR A 152 -30.77 -8.86 -4.59
N ARG A 153 -31.83 -8.06 -4.68
CA ARG A 153 -32.12 -6.90 -3.81
C ARG A 153 -32.25 -7.27 -2.32
N ASP A 154 -32.47 -8.55 -2.01
CA ASP A 154 -32.67 -9.12 -0.66
C ASP A 154 -31.53 -10.06 -0.20
N SER A 155 -30.35 -9.96 -0.83
CA SER A 155 -29.17 -10.72 -0.43
C SER A 155 -28.69 -10.32 0.97
N ARG A 156 -28.39 -11.32 1.81
CA ARG A 156 -27.75 -11.16 3.13
C ARG A 156 -26.26 -10.74 3.04
N TRP A 157 -25.72 -10.63 1.82
CA TRP A 157 -24.34 -10.27 1.52
C TRP A 157 -24.29 -8.92 0.78
N PRO A 158 -23.29 -8.06 1.05
CA PRO A 158 -23.32 -6.67 0.61
C PRO A 158 -23.33 -6.55 -0.92
N LEU A 159 -23.89 -5.45 -1.41
CA LEU A 159 -23.72 -4.95 -2.77
C LEU A 159 -22.24 -5.07 -3.22
N LYS A 160 -21.99 -5.13 -4.56
CA LYS A 160 -20.63 -5.06 -5.14
C LYS A 160 -19.79 -3.92 -4.51
N ARG A 161 -20.46 -2.88 -4.03
CA ARG A 161 -19.94 -1.78 -3.23
C ARG A 161 -20.92 -1.49 -2.09
N ASP A 162 -20.44 -1.56 -0.86
CA ASP A 162 -21.15 -1.08 0.32
C ASP A 162 -20.62 0.29 0.72
N SER A 163 -21.31 1.36 0.31
CA SER A 163 -20.86 2.73 0.47
C SER A 163 -21.94 3.69 0.93
N TRP A 164 -21.53 4.67 1.73
CA TRP A 164 -22.36 5.80 2.17
C TRP A 164 -22.94 6.61 1.01
N ARG A 165 -22.26 6.65 -0.15
CA ARG A 165 -22.82 7.33 -1.34
C ARG A 165 -24.06 6.65 -1.89
N ASP A 166 -24.19 5.34 -1.67
CA ASP A 166 -25.34 4.55 -2.10
C ASP A 166 -26.44 4.54 -1.03
N LYS A 167 -26.04 4.47 0.26
CA LYS A 167 -26.97 4.44 1.41
C LYS A 167 -27.59 5.79 1.75
N ARG A 168 -26.82 6.87 1.59
CA ARG A 168 -27.18 8.24 2.00
C ARG A 168 -26.79 9.24 0.90
N PRO A 169 -27.36 9.15 -0.31
CA PRO A 169 -27.07 10.08 -1.39
C PRO A 169 -27.43 11.54 -1.03
N ASP A 170 -28.38 11.73 -0.12
CA ASP A 170 -28.80 13.00 0.45
C ASP A 170 -27.72 13.68 1.34
N ASN A 171 -26.77 12.90 1.85
CA ASN A 171 -25.72 13.36 2.76
C ASN A 171 -24.31 13.28 2.15
N ILE A 172 -24.20 13.28 0.82
CA ILE A 172 -22.90 13.36 0.16
C ILE A 172 -22.36 14.80 0.29
N PRO A 173 -21.14 15.00 0.84
CA PRO A 173 -20.53 16.32 0.92
C PRO A 173 -20.26 16.95 -0.45
N PRO A 174 -20.21 18.28 -0.55
CA PRO A 174 -19.94 18.97 -1.80
C PRO A 174 -18.60 18.56 -2.44
N GLN A 175 -18.56 18.71 -3.77
CA GLN A 175 -17.38 18.51 -4.58
C GLN A 175 -16.44 19.70 -4.40
N TYR A 176 -15.16 19.41 -4.22
CA TYR A 176 -14.09 20.41 -4.17
C TYR A 176 -12.98 20.00 -5.12
N VAL A 177 -12.36 21.00 -5.74
CA VAL A 177 -11.08 20.87 -6.41
C VAL A 177 -10.06 21.49 -5.47
N GLN A 178 -9.17 20.67 -4.93
CA GLN A 178 -8.13 21.10 -4.01
C GLN A 178 -7.16 22.06 -4.71
N SER A 179 -6.59 22.98 -3.91
CA SER A 179 -5.31 23.59 -4.25
C SER A 179 -4.16 22.67 -3.80
N GLU A 180 -2.91 23.05 -4.03
CA GLU A 180 -1.79 22.28 -3.46
C GLU A 180 -1.95 22.15 -1.93
N GLY A 181 -1.68 20.94 -1.42
CA GLY A 181 -1.63 20.59 0.01
C GLY A 181 -2.91 20.65 0.86
N ASP A 182 -4.07 21.11 0.38
CA ASP A 182 -5.26 21.27 1.25
C ASP A 182 -6.24 20.08 1.29
N CYS A 183 -5.81 18.92 0.77
CA CYS A 183 -6.60 17.66 0.80
C CYS A 183 -7.07 17.27 2.21
N TRP A 184 -6.24 17.49 3.23
CA TRP A 184 -6.56 17.18 4.64
C TRP A 184 -7.75 18.00 5.15
N ALA A 185 -7.80 19.29 4.83
CA ALA A 185 -8.86 20.19 5.26
C ALA A 185 -10.18 19.79 4.60
N ILE A 186 -10.14 19.43 3.32
CA ILE A 186 -11.29 18.95 2.57
C ILE A 186 -11.82 17.64 3.17
N ALA A 187 -10.95 16.66 3.41
CA ALA A 187 -11.35 15.40 4.01
C ALA A 187 -11.97 15.57 5.41
N PHE A 188 -11.37 16.42 6.24
CA PHE A 188 -11.86 16.68 7.61
C PHE A 188 -13.20 17.41 7.61
N TYR A 189 -13.36 18.44 6.80
CA TYR A 189 -14.65 19.12 6.64
C TYR A 189 -15.74 18.16 6.16
N ARG A 190 -15.42 17.29 5.20
CA ARG A 190 -16.38 16.31 4.68
C ARG A 190 -16.80 15.28 5.73
N GLN A 191 -15.85 14.74 6.50
CA GLN A 191 -16.17 13.85 7.62
C GLN A 191 -17.02 14.57 8.67
N TRP A 192 -16.60 15.78 9.07
CA TRP A 192 -17.33 16.57 10.06
C TRP A 192 -18.76 16.88 9.60
N SER A 193 -18.92 17.37 8.36
CA SER A 193 -20.22 17.79 7.83
C SER A 193 -21.20 16.63 7.67
N THR A 194 -20.74 15.46 7.20
CA THR A 194 -21.59 14.26 7.14
C THR A 194 -22.06 13.83 8.52
N ARG A 195 -21.18 13.87 9.53
CA ARG A 195 -21.50 13.50 10.91
C ARG A 195 -22.43 14.53 11.58
N ALA A 196 -22.16 15.82 11.40
CA ALA A 196 -22.96 16.89 11.98
C ALA A 196 -24.40 16.84 11.47
N LYS A 197 -24.58 16.63 10.16
CA LYS A 197 -25.90 16.42 9.54
C LYS A 197 -26.59 15.15 10.05
N SER A 198 -25.86 14.03 10.19
CA SER A 198 -26.45 12.77 10.62
C SER A 198 -26.90 12.77 12.08
N LYS A 199 -26.18 13.49 12.95
CA LYS A 199 -26.49 13.55 14.39
C LYS A 199 -27.40 14.73 14.79
N GLY A 200 -27.65 15.67 13.89
CA GLY A 200 -28.43 16.88 14.21
C GLY A 200 -27.76 17.75 15.30
N ALA A 201 -26.44 17.69 15.42
CA ALA A 201 -25.71 18.34 16.50
C ALA A 201 -25.71 19.87 16.31
N SER A 202 -26.07 20.61 17.36
CA SER A 202 -25.92 22.06 17.41
C SER A 202 -24.44 22.39 17.69
N ARG A 203 -23.67 22.61 16.63
CA ARG A 203 -22.23 22.94 16.70
C ARG A 203 -21.92 24.20 15.90
N PRO A 204 -20.82 24.90 16.22
CA PRO A 204 -20.32 25.98 15.38
C PRO A 204 -20.10 25.48 13.94
N GLU A 205 -20.45 26.31 12.96
CA GLU A 205 -20.27 25.95 11.56
C GLU A 205 -18.78 25.88 11.20
N LEU A 206 -18.28 24.69 10.87
CA LEU A 206 -16.94 24.49 10.34
C LEU A 206 -16.94 24.75 8.83
N THR A 207 -15.97 25.51 8.35
CA THR A 207 -15.73 25.73 6.91
C THR A 207 -14.29 25.38 6.55
N LEU A 208 -14.03 25.17 5.25
CA LEU A 208 -12.65 24.94 4.78
C LEU A 208 -11.71 26.08 5.14
N GLU A 209 -12.17 27.33 5.01
CA GLU A 209 -11.39 28.51 5.39
C GLU A 209 -11.05 28.53 6.87
N LYS A 210 -12.00 28.14 7.74
CA LYS A 210 -11.75 28.03 9.18
C LYS A 210 -10.72 26.95 9.51
N LEU A 211 -10.77 25.79 8.85
CA LEU A 211 -9.73 24.76 8.98
C LEU A 211 -8.36 25.28 8.54
N LYS A 212 -8.29 25.87 7.34
CA LYS A 212 -7.04 26.32 6.72
C LYS A 212 -6.41 27.50 7.47
N SER A 213 -7.21 28.41 8.02
CA SER A 213 -6.70 29.57 8.77
C SER A 213 -6.46 29.26 10.25
N GLY A 214 -7.27 28.38 10.84
CA GLY A 214 -7.23 28.05 12.26
C GLY A 214 -6.14 27.05 12.64
N VAL A 215 -5.86 26.06 11.79
CA VAL A 215 -4.72 25.16 12.03
C VAL A 215 -3.43 25.88 11.69
N SER A 216 -2.53 25.97 12.68
CA SER A 216 -1.33 26.80 12.61
C SER A 216 -0.44 26.45 11.40
N PHE A 217 0.06 27.49 10.73
CA PHE A 217 0.96 27.31 9.58
C PHE A 217 2.25 26.58 9.91
N ARG A 218 2.69 26.57 11.18
CA ARG A 218 3.89 25.86 11.64
C ARG A 218 3.80 24.34 11.45
N TYR A 219 2.59 23.80 11.35
CA TYR A 219 2.32 22.37 11.16
C TYR A 219 2.16 21.99 9.69
N ARG A 220 2.22 22.98 8.80
CA ARG A 220 2.03 22.80 7.37
C ARG A 220 3.37 22.86 6.63
N THR A 221 3.47 22.05 5.60
CA THR A 221 4.53 22.12 4.59
C THR A 221 4.37 23.37 3.73
N GLY A 222 5.38 23.68 2.91
CA GLY A 222 5.35 24.86 2.03
C GLY A 222 4.19 24.85 1.02
N ASP A 223 3.72 23.66 0.63
CA ASP A 223 2.55 23.45 -0.22
C ASP A 223 1.22 23.37 0.57
N GLY A 224 1.23 23.49 1.90
CA GLY A 224 0.02 23.57 2.73
C GLY A 224 -0.50 22.25 3.32
N GLN A 225 0.19 21.13 3.04
CA GLN A 225 -0.10 19.81 3.62
C GLN A 225 0.21 19.79 5.12
N LEU A 226 -0.59 19.09 5.92
CA LEU A 226 -0.21 18.80 7.31
C LEU A 226 0.92 17.78 7.39
N GLY A 227 1.93 18.06 8.22
CA GLY A 227 2.98 17.11 8.55
C GLY A 227 2.43 15.88 9.28
N LYS A 228 1.54 16.11 10.26
CA LYS A 228 0.78 15.10 10.98
C LYS A 228 -0.68 15.49 11.06
N LEU A 229 -1.59 14.54 10.89
CA LEU A 229 -3.02 14.78 11.06
C LEU A 229 -3.40 15.20 12.49
N ASP A 230 -2.62 14.74 13.47
CA ASP A 230 -2.76 15.09 14.89
C ASP A 230 -2.70 16.60 15.15
N ASP A 231 -1.98 17.35 14.32
CA ASP A 231 -1.75 18.79 14.52
C ASP A 231 -3.03 19.62 14.38
N ALA A 232 -4.10 19.05 13.82
CA ALA A 232 -5.42 19.69 13.73
C ALA A 232 -6.35 19.35 14.91
N VAL A 233 -6.03 18.35 15.74
CA VAL A 233 -6.92 17.87 16.82
C VAL A 233 -7.18 18.95 17.86
N GLU A 234 -6.13 19.66 18.28
CA GLU A 234 -6.25 20.72 19.28
C GLU A 234 -7.17 21.86 18.81
N PHE A 235 -7.00 22.29 17.56
CA PHE A 235 -7.87 23.29 16.94
C PHE A 235 -9.33 22.83 16.90
N MET A 236 -9.58 21.61 16.42
CA MET A 236 -10.93 21.07 16.27
C MET A 236 -11.67 21.00 17.62
N LYS A 237 -10.96 20.65 18.69
CA LYS A 237 -11.51 20.56 20.05
C LYS A 237 -11.71 21.93 20.70
N ASN A 238 -10.71 22.81 20.63
CA ASN A 238 -10.75 24.11 21.31
C ASN A 238 -11.82 25.03 20.73
N GLU A 239 -12.09 24.92 19.42
CA GLU A 239 -13.16 25.65 18.74
C GLU A 239 -14.52 24.93 18.79
N HIS A 240 -14.62 23.84 19.57
CA HIS A 240 -15.85 23.08 19.80
C HIS A 240 -16.49 22.46 18.55
N TYR A 241 -15.71 22.26 17.47
CA TYR A 241 -16.18 21.54 16.29
C TYR A 241 -16.38 20.04 16.55
N VAL A 242 -15.63 19.47 17.51
CA VAL A 242 -15.74 18.07 17.97
C VAL A 242 -15.66 18.04 19.50
N ASP A 243 -16.25 17.02 20.14
CA ASP A 243 -15.99 16.73 21.57
C ASP A 243 -14.64 16.04 21.72
N GLU A 244 -14.43 15.02 20.89
CA GLU A 244 -13.19 14.26 20.82
C GLU A 244 -12.83 14.00 19.37
N MET A 245 -11.53 13.96 19.11
CA MET A 245 -10.98 13.57 17.83
C MET A 245 -9.71 12.76 18.07
N PHE A 246 -9.64 11.61 17.41
CA PHE A 246 -8.53 10.67 17.52
C PHE A 246 -7.98 10.38 16.13
N ILE A 247 -6.66 10.37 16.01
CA ILE A 247 -5.98 9.85 14.82
C ILE A 247 -5.43 8.48 15.16
N HIS A 248 -5.99 7.47 14.51
CA HIS A 248 -5.53 6.10 14.62
C HIS A 248 -4.41 5.88 13.61
N VAL A 249 -3.19 5.66 14.09
CA VAL A 249 -2.01 5.43 13.24
C VAL A 249 -1.84 3.94 13.00
N LYS A 250 -1.52 3.56 11.75
CA LYS A 250 -1.27 2.18 11.39
C LYS A 250 -0.10 1.62 12.21
N PRO A 251 -0.32 0.53 12.98
CA PRO A 251 0.73 -0.13 13.73
C PRO A 251 1.81 -0.74 12.80
N SER A 252 3.03 -0.86 13.31
CA SER A 252 4.15 -1.41 12.55
C SER A 252 4.08 -2.94 12.45
N GLY A 253 3.84 -3.47 11.25
CA GLY A 253 3.98 -4.90 10.92
C GLY A 253 2.77 -5.49 10.20
N ASP A 254 3.03 -6.37 9.22
CA ASP A 254 2.01 -6.91 8.30
C ASP A 254 0.85 -7.63 9.00
N SER A 255 1.07 -8.24 10.18
CA SER A 255 -0.01 -8.90 10.95
C SER A 255 -1.01 -7.93 11.58
N GLU A 256 -0.68 -6.65 11.61
CA GLU A 256 -1.51 -5.60 12.21
C GLU A 256 -2.30 -4.82 11.15
N ASP A 257 -1.97 -4.94 9.86
CA ASP A 257 -2.70 -4.30 8.76
C ASP A 257 -4.18 -4.73 8.76
N ASP A 258 -4.45 -6.03 8.91
CA ASP A 258 -5.84 -6.55 8.97
C ASP A 258 -6.61 -6.05 10.19
N LYS A 259 -5.93 -5.87 11.34
CA LYS A 259 -6.58 -5.33 12.55
C LYS A 259 -6.90 -3.85 12.35
N PHE A 260 -6.00 -3.12 11.71
CA PHE A 260 -6.19 -1.71 11.41
C PHE A 260 -7.29 -1.49 10.37
N GLU A 261 -7.37 -2.31 9.32
CA GLU A 261 -8.49 -2.25 8.39
C GLU A 261 -9.83 -2.59 9.07
N ARG A 262 -9.87 -3.55 10.00
CA ARG A 262 -11.08 -3.82 10.80
C ARG A 262 -11.50 -2.64 11.69
N LEU A 263 -10.54 -1.90 12.25
CA LEU A 263 -10.82 -0.66 12.96
C LEU A 263 -11.46 0.36 12.02
N ILE A 264 -10.94 0.52 10.80
CA ILE A 264 -11.50 1.42 9.79
C ILE A 264 -12.93 0.99 9.40
N GLU A 265 -13.18 -0.30 9.21
CA GLU A 265 -14.54 -0.82 8.99
C GLU A 265 -15.48 -0.47 10.14
N HIS A 266 -15.01 -0.59 11.38
CA HIS A 266 -15.80 -0.22 12.55
C HIS A 266 -16.13 1.28 12.57
N LEU A 267 -15.16 2.14 12.27
CA LEU A 267 -15.38 3.59 12.17
C LEU A 267 -16.36 3.95 11.04
N LEU A 268 -16.37 3.18 9.95
CA LEU A 268 -17.28 3.36 8.82
C LEU A 268 -18.75 3.01 9.15
N ILE A 269 -19.01 2.23 10.21
CA ILE A 269 -20.39 1.97 10.68
C ILE A 269 -21.06 3.27 11.10
N ASP A 270 -20.31 4.19 11.70
CA ASP A 270 -20.81 5.47 12.21
C ASP A 270 -20.86 6.59 11.16
N GLY A 271 -20.16 6.43 10.04
CA GLY A 271 -20.12 7.43 8.97
C GLY A 271 -18.82 7.39 8.17
N PRO A 272 -18.71 8.23 7.13
CA PRO A 272 -17.47 8.40 6.38
C PRO A 272 -16.27 8.75 7.26
N VAL A 273 -15.07 8.33 6.84
CA VAL A 273 -13.83 8.42 7.63
C VAL A 273 -12.73 9.07 6.80
N ALA A 274 -12.14 10.16 7.28
CA ALA A 274 -10.96 10.73 6.65
C ALA A 274 -9.75 9.81 6.93
N VAL A 275 -8.99 9.49 5.89
CA VAL A 275 -7.82 8.62 5.98
C VAL A 275 -6.64 9.20 5.23
N SER A 276 -5.43 8.99 5.74
CA SER A 276 -4.19 9.30 5.01
C SER A 276 -3.61 8.06 4.34
N PHE A 277 -3.03 8.26 3.17
CA PHE A 277 -2.29 7.23 2.45
C PHE A 277 -1.21 7.85 1.56
N ASP A 278 -0.24 7.04 1.17
CA ASP A 278 0.79 7.43 0.21
C ASP A 278 0.22 7.50 -1.20
N TYR A 279 0.39 8.65 -1.87
CA TYR A 279 -0.03 8.86 -3.25
C TYR A 279 1.11 8.56 -4.21
N PHE A 280 1.10 7.34 -4.75
CA PHE A 280 2.16 6.84 -5.62
C PHE A 280 2.03 7.36 -7.06
N PRO A 281 3.15 7.48 -7.81
CA PRO A 281 3.13 7.89 -9.22
C PRO A 281 2.18 7.05 -10.10
N SER A 282 2.12 5.73 -9.89
CA SER A 282 1.21 4.83 -10.60
C SER A 282 -0.28 5.14 -10.42
N TYR A 283 -0.65 5.91 -9.39
CA TYR A 283 -2.04 6.33 -9.20
C TYR A 283 -2.48 7.38 -10.22
N ARG A 284 -1.53 8.10 -10.83
CA ARG A 284 -1.82 9.12 -11.85
C ARG A 284 -2.25 8.50 -13.18
N THR A 285 -1.80 7.29 -13.49
CA THR A 285 -2.00 6.65 -14.80
C THR A 285 -3.02 5.51 -14.78
N SER A 286 -3.54 5.15 -13.60
CA SER A 286 -4.44 4.01 -13.37
C SER A 286 -5.91 4.35 -13.61
N GLU A 287 -6.24 4.94 -14.76
CA GLU A 287 -7.62 5.26 -15.11
C GLU A 287 -8.52 4.01 -15.05
N GLY A 288 -9.64 4.13 -14.33
CA GLY A 288 -10.65 3.08 -14.23
C GLY A 288 -10.23 1.80 -13.47
N ARG A 289 -9.07 1.80 -12.79
CA ARG A 289 -8.57 0.64 -12.02
C ARG A 289 -8.50 0.92 -10.52
N ILE A 290 -8.51 -0.14 -9.74
CA ILE A 290 -8.20 -0.10 -8.31
C ILE A 290 -6.76 0.38 -8.14
N LEU A 291 -6.58 1.51 -7.46
CA LEU A 291 -5.29 2.09 -7.10
C LEU A 291 -4.53 1.11 -6.22
N SER A 292 -3.45 0.57 -6.77
CA SER A 292 -2.51 -0.28 -6.06
C SER A 292 -1.10 0.06 -6.55
N PRO A 293 -0.17 0.34 -5.64
CA PRO A 293 1.19 0.66 -6.03
C PRO A 293 1.89 -0.60 -6.52
N THR A 294 2.90 -0.40 -7.36
CA THR A 294 3.79 -1.47 -7.74
C THR A 294 4.64 -1.92 -6.55
N LEU A 295 5.13 -3.16 -6.59
CA LEU A 295 6.07 -3.66 -5.57
C LEU A 295 7.31 -2.74 -5.46
N THR A 296 7.79 -2.26 -6.61
CA THR A 296 8.92 -1.33 -6.69
C THR A 296 8.63 -0.03 -5.96
N GLU A 297 7.47 0.59 -6.19
CA GLU A 297 7.05 1.81 -5.51
C GLU A 297 6.94 1.62 -4.00
N ARG A 298 6.33 0.51 -3.54
CA ARG A 298 6.25 0.20 -2.10
C ARG A 298 7.62 0.07 -1.45
N LEU A 299 8.51 -0.70 -2.09
CA LEU A 299 9.85 -0.90 -1.58
C LEU A 299 10.62 0.42 -1.54
N ARG A 300 10.59 1.20 -2.63
CA ARG A 300 11.27 2.49 -2.72
C ARG A 300 10.76 3.51 -1.71
N ASN A 301 9.44 3.64 -1.55
CA ASN A 301 8.87 4.63 -0.64
C ASN A 301 9.30 4.39 0.82
N SER A 302 9.58 3.14 1.20
CA SER A 302 10.11 2.82 2.54
C SER A 302 11.53 3.33 2.83
N TYR A 303 12.27 3.76 1.79
CA TYR A 303 13.62 4.34 1.92
C TYR A 303 13.66 5.80 1.50
N GLU A 304 12.94 6.15 0.44
CA GLU A 304 13.08 7.43 -0.26
C GLU A 304 11.98 8.43 0.13
N HIS A 305 10.88 7.97 0.74
CA HIS A 305 9.71 8.81 1.05
C HIS A 305 9.22 9.64 -0.15
N THR A 306 9.25 9.04 -1.34
CA THR A 306 8.96 9.69 -2.63
C THR A 306 7.48 9.82 -2.94
N ALA A 307 6.61 9.06 -2.28
CA ALA A 307 5.17 9.24 -2.39
C ALA A 307 4.75 10.46 -1.55
N GLY A 308 4.00 11.37 -2.17
CA GLY A 308 3.36 12.45 -1.44
C GLY A 308 2.30 11.88 -0.51
N LYS A 309 2.16 12.41 0.71
CA LYS A 309 1.01 12.08 1.55
C LYS A 309 -0.25 12.63 0.90
N HIS A 310 -1.35 11.91 1.03
CA HIS A 310 -2.65 12.38 0.58
C HIS A 310 -3.73 11.99 1.58
N VAL A 311 -4.79 12.78 1.65
CA VAL A 311 -5.91 12.55 2.57
C VAL A 311 -7.20 12.51 1.77
N GLY A 312 -7.90 11.38 1.85
CA GLY A 312 -9.19 11.17 1.20
C GLY A 312 -10.27 10.87 2.23
N LEU A 313 -11.53 10.90 1.79
CA LEU A 313 -12.66 10.48 2.62
C LEU A 313 -13.12 9.08 2.21
N LEU A 314 -12.94 8.09 3.07
CA LEU A 314 -13.54 6.78 2.88
C LEU A 314 -15.05 6.86 3.03
N MET A 315 -15.73 6.37 2.01
CA MET A 315 -17.18 6.28 1.95
C MET A 315 -17.66 4.85 2.10
N GLY A 316 -16.79 3.86 1.94
CA GLY A 316 -17.16 2.46 2.10
C GLY A 316 -16.13 1.52 1.50
N SER A 317 -16.57 0.32 1.15
CA SER A 317 -15.72 -0.67 0.49
C SER A 317 -16.49 -1.52 -0.51
N GLY A 318 -15.79 -2.26 -1.35
CA GLY A 318 -16.41 -3.13 -2.35
C GLY A 318 -15.46 -4.17 -2.90
N ILE A 319 -15.95 -4.95 -3.85
CA ILE A 319 -15.23 -6.00 -4.55
C ILE A 319 -15.48 -5.83 -6.05
N GLU A 320 -14.43 -5.96 -6.86
CA GLU A 320 -14.53 -5.95 -8.32
C GLU A 320 -13.68 -7.06 -8.93
N LEU A 321 -14.08 -7.56 -10.10
CA LEU A 321 -13.26 -8.48 -10.88
C LEU A 321 -12.23 -7.71 -11.69
N VAL A 322 -10.96 -8.03 -11.47
CA VAL A 322 -9.84 -7.56 -12.28
C VAL A 322 -9.14 -8.79 -12.82
N ASP A 323 -9.09 -8.93 -14.14
CA ASP A 323 -8.50 -10.09 -14.84
C ASP A 323 -9.06 -11.45 -14.37
N GLY A 324 -10.36 -11.46 -14.02
CA GLY A 324 -11.06 -12.65 -13.54
C GLY A 324 -10.76 -13.04 -12.10
N GLU A 325 -10.08 -12.19 -11.33
CA GLU A 325 -9.83 -12.37 -9.90
C GLU A 325 -10.59 -11.30 -9.07
N PRO A 326 -11.20 -11.67 -7.94
CA PRO A 326 -11.84 -10.71 -7.05
C PRO A 326 -10.79 -9.84 -6.35
N LYS A 327 -10.97 -8.52 -6.45
CA LYS A 327 -10.14 -7.51 -5.81
C LYS A 327 -11.00 -6.63 -4.92
N HIS A 328 -10.62 -6.55 -3.65
CA HIS A 328 -11.28 -5.71 -2.67
C HIS A 328 -10.74 -4.28 -2.76
N PHE A 329 -11.63 -3.30 -2.62
CA PHE A 329 -11.27 -1.88 -2.65
C PHE A 329 -12.01 -1.06 -1.60
N TRP A 330 -11.36 0.02 -1.15
CA TRP A 330 -11.95 1.11 -0.41
C TRP A 330 -12.55 2.11 -1.41
N ASP A 331 -13.78 2.54 -1.17
CA ASP A 331 -14.45 3.58 -1.96
C ASP A 331 -14.06 4.95 -1.40
N ILE A 332 -13.22 5.69 -2.13
CA ILE A 332 -12.62 6.94 -1.65
C ILE A 332 -13.23 8.11 -2.40
N TYR A 333 -13.71 9.11 -1.65
CA TYR A 333 -14.17 10.36 -2.19
C TYR A 333 -13.03 11.40 -2.18
N GLU A 334 -12.57 11.72 -3.39
CA GLU A 334 -11.38 12.53 -3.66
C GLU A 334 -11.68 14.03 -3.74
N SER A 335 -10.63 14.84 -3.57
CA SER A 335 -10.69 16.31 -3.62
C SER A 335 -10.29 16.88 -4.99
N ARG A 336 -10.56 16.16 -6.07
CA ARG A 336 -10.18 16.53 -7.45
C ARG A 336 -11.35 16.98 -8.33
N GLY A 337 -12.51 17.19 -7.72
CA GLY A 337 -13.75 17.57 -8.39
C GLY A 337 -14.45 16.43 -9.13
N SER A 338 -15.64 16.73 -9.65
CA SER A 338 -16.52 15.76 -10.29
C SER A 338 -16.03 15.25 -11.65
N ALA A 339 -15.17 16.00 -12.34
CA ALA A 339 -14.56 15.55 -13.59
C ALA A 339 -13.50 14.46 -13.37
N TYR A 340 -13.04 14.28 -12.13
CA TYR A 340 -12.06 13.26 -11.79
C TYR A 340 -12.73 11.89 -11.69
N ARG A 341 -12.42 11.00 -12.64
CA ARG A 341 -12.81 9.58 -12.62
C ARG A 341 -14.32 9.38 -12.43
N ASP A 342 -14.72 8.59 -11.43
CA ASP A 342 -16.11 8.23 -11.15
C ASP A 342 -16.77 9.33 -10.32
N CYS A 343 -16.99 10.49 -10.93
CA CYS A 343 -17.62 11.66 -10.29
C CYS A 343 -16.92 12.10 -8.99
N GLY A 344 -15.59 12.15 -9.00
CA GLY A 344 -14.77 12.48 -7.83
C GLY A 344 -14.48 11.29 -6.90
N PHE A 345 -14.89 10.08 -7.26
CA PHE A 345 -14.57 8.87 -6.49
C PHE A 345 -13.45 8.06 -7.15
N ASP A 346 -12.67 7.39 -6.31
CA ASP A 346 -11.61 6.46 -6.70
C ASP A 346 -11.69 5.18 -5.86
N LYS A 347 -10.95 4.15 -6.28
CA LYS A 347 -10.93 2.85 -5.62
C LYS A 347 -9.52 2.55 -5.13
N LEU A 348 -9.28 2.47 -3.82
CA LEU A 348 -7.96 2.12 -3.26
C LEU A 348 -7.92 0.64 -2.88
N ALA A 349 -6.85 -0.09 -3.19
CA ALA A 349 -6.78 -1.52 -2.88
C ALA A 349 -6.86 -1.80 -1.37
N ARG A 350 -7.65 -2.83 -1.01
CA ARG A 350 -7.77 -3.35 0.36
C ARG A 350 -6.87 -4.56 0.59
N HIS A 351 -6.58 -4.84 1.86
CA HIS A 351 -5.70 -5.93 2.30
C HIS A 351 -4.26 -5.77 1.81
N GLU A 352 -3.88 -4.53 1.49
CA GLU A 352 -2.55 -4.19 1.04
C GLU A 352 -1.84 -3.16 1.94
N GLY A 353 -2.45 -2.83 3.09
CA GLY A 353 -1.85 -2.00 4.13
C GLY A 353 -1.57 -0.57 3.70
N LEU A 354 -2.42 -0.02 2.81
CA LEU A 354 -2.19 1.26 2.14
C LEU A 354 -2.58 2.50 2.96
N ILE A 355 -3.56 2.35 3.85
CA ILE A 355 -4.00 3.44 4.71
C ILE A 355 -3.04 3.55 5.89
N LEU A 356 -2.51 4.75 6.11
CA LEU A 356 -1.51 5.02 7.15
C LEU A 356 -2.14 5.56 8.44
N GLU A 357 -3.17 6.41 8.31
CA GLU A 357 -3.86 7.00 9.45
C GLU A 357 -5.37 7.06 9.16
N ALA A 358 -6.20 6.92 10.20
CA ALA A 358 -7.65 7.04 10.11
C ALA A 358 -8.19 7.95 11.22
N THR A 359 -9.08 8.87 10.85
CA THR A 359 -9.59 9.89 11.77
C THR A 359 -10.94 9.47 12.36
N GLU A 360 -11.05 9.49 13.68
CA GLU A 360 -12.31 9.36 14.41
C GLU A 360 -12.73 10.74 14.94
N MET A 361 -13.94 11.19 14.58
CA MET A 361 -14.54 12.41 15.12
C MET A 361 -15.80 12.07 15.91
N ARG A 362 -15.83 12.49 17.18
CA ARG A 362 -17.00 12.40 18.05
C ARG A 362 -17.65 13.77 18.16
N LEU A 363 -18.88 13.85 17.65
CA LEU A 363 -19.77 15.00 17.72
C LEU A 363 -20.95 14.73 18.65
#